data_AF-A0A4R0P910-F1
#
_entry.id   AF-A0A4R0P910-F1
#
_cell.length_a   1.000
_cell.length_b   1.000
_cell.length_c   1.000
_cell.angle_alpha   90.00
_cell.angle_beta   90.00
_cell.angle_gamma   90.00
#
_symmetry.space_group_name_H-M   'P 1'
#
loop_
_entity.id
_entity.type
_entity.pdbx_description
1 polymer ?
#
loop_
_entity_poly.entity_id
_entity_poly.type
_entity_poly.pdbx_seq_one_letter_code
_entity_poly.pdbx_strand_id
1 'polypeptide(L)'
;MSDHSHTTEGHEHGEHAGLDKAKIWKVAGILTIITAIEFALALWAIPIMHLPQHYGNYMYIVLTLVKAFYIVAYFMHLKYEKLGLQLALTVSFVFIGYFIVLMLIEGGFLNIHMMNH
;
A
#
# COMPACT_ATOMS: atom_id res chain seq x y z
N MET A 1 14.22 13.23 62.50
CA MET A 1 14.45 12.05 61.66
C MET A 1 13.18 11.84 60.88
N SER A 2 13.14 12.41 59.68
CA SER A 2 11.97 12.44 58.82
C SER A 2 12.13 11.30 57.84
N ASP A 3 11.25 10.31 57.95
CA ASP A 3 11.14 9.17 57.04
C ASP A 3 10.74 9.70 55.67
N HIS A 4 11.70 9.77 54.73
CA HIS A 4 11.40 10.02 53.33
C HIS A 4 11.12 8.67 52.68
N SER A 5 9.83 8.32 52.66
CA SER A 5 9.27 7.24 51.87
C SER A 5 9.72 7.39 50.41
N HIS A 6 10.44 6.38 49.94
CA HIS A 6 10.78 6.17 48.54
C HIS A 6 9.47 5.95 47.75
N THR A 7 8.87 7.04 47.29
CA THR A 7 7.86 6.98 46.23
C THR A 7 8.60 6.62 44.96
N THR A 8 8.58 5.33 44.64
CA THR A 8 8.86 4.84 43.29
C THR A 8 7.83 5.48 42.38
N GLU A 9 8.11 6.69 41.90
CA GLU A 9 7.48 7.25 40.71
C GLU A 9 7.91 6.34 39.56
N GLY A 10 7.16 5.26 39.38
CA GLY A 10 7.07 4.60 38.09
C GLY A 10 6.57 5.68 37.14
N HIS A 11 7.52 6.36 36.49
CA HIS A 11 7.24 7.22 35.37
C HIS A 11 6.52 6.35 34.34
N GLU A 12 5.20 6.42 34.41
CA GLU A 12 4.28 5.96 33.39
C GLU A 12 4.82 6.51 32.07
N HIS A 13 5.32 5.59 31.23
CA HIS A 13 5.67 5.89 29.87
C HIS A 13 4.39 6.32 29.17
N GLY A 14 4.16 7.63 29.21
CA GLY A 14 3.03 8.31 28.61
C GLY A 14 2.86 7.85 27.18
N GLU A 15 1.64 7.37 26.91
CA GLU A 15 0.94 7.42 25.64
C GLU A 15 1.84 7.69 24.41
N HIS A 16 2.53 6.64 23.97
CA HIS A 16 3.07 6.61 22.61
C HIS A 16 1.89 6.46 21.63
N ALA A 17 1.26 7.60 21.31
CA ALA A 17 0.28 7.78 20.23
C ALA A 17 0.93 7.65 18.82
N GLY A 18 1.95 6.81 18.68
CA GLY A 18 2.67 6.52 17.46
C GLY A 18 2.83 5.02 17.30
N LEU A 19 2.60 4.52 16.09
CA LEU A 19 2.80 3.13 15.72
C LEU A 19 4.15 2.62 16.27
N ASP A 20 4.12 1.54 17.06
CA ASP A 20 5.32 0.94 17.66
C ASP A 20 6.40 0.64 16.60
N LYS A 21 7.67 0.95 16.91
CA LYS A 21 8.81 0.84 15.99
C LYS A 21 8.92 -0.57 15.39
N ALA A 22 8.60 -1.61 16.18
CA ALA A 22 8.62 -3.00 15.71
C ALA A 22 7.58 -3.26 14.62
N LYS A 23 6.40 -2.63 14.71
CA LYS A 23 5.32 -2.80 13.75
C LYS A 23 5.55 -1.96 12.48
N ILE A 24 6.22 -0.81 12.57
CA ILE A 24 6.74 -0.10 11.37
C ILE A 24 7.67 -1.01 10.57
N TRP A 25 8.67 -1.60 11.22
CA TRP A 25 9.62 -2.48 10.56
C TRP A 25 8.97 -3.73 9.96
N LYS A 26 7.96 -4.30 10.66
CA LYS A 26 7.19 -5.42 10.14
C LYS A 26 6.41 -5.06 8.87
N VAL A 27 5.72 -3.91 8.89
CA VAL A 27 4.93 -3.46 7.73
C VAL A 27 5.85 -3.06 6.57
N ALA A 28 6.96 -2.37 6.86
CA ALA A 28 7.99 -2.04 5.87
C ALA A 28 8.53 -3.30 5.19
N GLY A 29 8.87 -4.34 5.96
CA GLY A 29 9.32 -5.62 5.41
C GLY A 29 8.28 -6.28 4.50
N ILE A 30 7.00 -6.30 4.90
CA ILE A 30 5.91 -6.81 4.05
C ILE A 30 5.81 -6.03 2.73
N LEU A 31 5.88 -4.70 2.80
CA LEU A 31 5.84 -3.85 1.63
C LEU A 31 7.04 -4.04 0.71
N THR A 32 8.23 -4.24 1.27
CA THR A 32 9.42 -4.56 0.49
C THR A 32 9.25 -5.89 -0.24
N ILE A 33 8.70 -6.91 0.43
CA ILE A 33 8.44 -8.22 -0.20
C ILE A 33 7.41 -8.10 -1.33
N ILE A 34 6.29 -7.41 -1.10
CA ILE A 34 5.27 -7.17 -2.15
C ILE A 34 5.91 -6.46 -3.35
N THR A 35 6.72 -5.43 -3.09
CA THR A 35 7.40 -4.66 -4.13
C THR A 35 8.43 -5.50 -4.89
N ALA A 36 9.19 -6.35 -4.20
CA ALA A 36 10.13 -7.27 -4.84
C ALA A 36 9.40 -8.27 -5.75
N ILE A 37 8.24 -8.78 -5.32
CA ILE A 37 7.38 -9.67 -6.12
C ILE A 37 6.83 -8.93 -7.34
N GLU A 38 6.37 -7.67 -7.20
CA GLU A 38 5.93 -6.83 -8.32
C GLU A 38 7.04 -6.66 -9.36
N PHE A 39 8.26 -6.32 -8.93
CA PHE A 39 9.39 -6.16 -9.84
C PHE A 39 9.79 -7.49 -10.48
N ALA A 40 9.78 -8.60 -9.74
CA ALA A 40 10.05 -9.92 -10.28
C ALA A 40 8.99 -10.33 -11.32
N LEU A 41 7.71 -10.06 -11.08
CA LEU A 41 6.64 -10.28 -12.07
C LEU A 41 6.86 -9.42 -13.32
N ALA A 42 7.16 -8.13 -13.15
CA ALA A 42 7.34 -7.21 -14.27
C ALA A 42 8.60 -7.53 -15.11
N LEU A 43 9.74 -7.82 -14.47
CA LEU A 43 11.02 -8.02 -15.14
C LEU A 43 11.30 -9.48 -15.54
N TRP A 44 10.71 -10.46 -14.86
CA TRP A 44 11.01 -11.87 -15.07
C TRP A 44 9.80 -12.63 -15.63
N ALA A 45 8.63 -12.53 -15.02
CA ALA A 45 7.48 -13.35 -15.40
C ALA A 45 6.89 -12.99 -16.77
N ILE A 46 6.85 -11.71 -17.12
CA ILE A 46 6.35 -11.25 -18.43
C ILE A 46 7.29 -11.66 -19.58
N PRO A 47 8.62 -11.38 -19.54
CA PRO A 47 9.50 -11.71 -20.65
C PRO A 47 9.89 -13.20 -20.75
N ILE A 48 9.96 -13.94 -19.64
CA ILE A 48 10.56 -15.30 -19.65
C ILE A 48 9.49 -16.40 -19.70
N MET A 49 8.33 -16.22 -19.04
CA MET A 49 7.34 -17.29 -18.93
C MET A 49 6.30 -17.32 -20.05
N HIS A 50 6.38 -16.45 -21.07
CA HIS A 50 5.37 -16.32 -22.13
C HIS A 50 3.94 -16.22 -21.58
N LEU A 51 3.79 -15.68 -20.36
CA LEU A 51 2.49 -15.46 -19.78
C LEU A 51 1.75 -14.47 -20.67
N PRO A 52 0.44 -14.68 -20.90
CA PRO A 52 -0.32 -13.74 -21.68
C PRO A 52 -0.22 -12.36 -21.01
N GLN A 53 0.29 -11.37 -21.75
CA GLN A 53 0.60 -10.02 -21.25
C GLN A 53 -0.56 -9.42 -20.43
N HIS A 54 -1.80 -9.73 -20.81
CA HIS A 54 -3.00 -9.31 -20.10
C HIS A 54 -3.03 -9.80 -18.65
N TYR A 55 -2.76 -11.09 -18.39
CA TYR A 55 -2.82 -11.65 -17.04
C TYR A 55 -1.72 -11.07 -16.13
N GLY A 56 -0.52 -10.89 -16.67
CA GLY A 56 0.59 -10.25 -15.96
C GLY A 56 0.27 -8.81 -15.55
N ASN A 57 -0.32 -8.03 -16.47
CA ASN A 57 -0.73 -6.65 -16.21
C ASN A 57 -1.81 -6.56 -15.13
N TYR A 58 -2.84 -7.40 -15.17
CA TYR A 58 -3.89 -7.41 -14.13
C TYR A 58 -3.31 -7.73 -12.75
N MET A 59 -2.46 -8.76 -12.66
CA MET A 59 -1.82 -9.15 -11.40
C MET A 59 -0.96 -8.02 -10.84
N TYR A 60 -0.16 -7.37 -11.70
CA TYR A 60 0.65 -6.22 -11.31
C TYR A 60 -0.19 -5.06 -10.76
N ILE A 61 -1.26 -4.68 -11.46
CA ILE A 61 -2.19 -3.63 -11.03
C ILE A 61 -2.77 -3.93 -9.64
N VAL A 62 -3.23 -5.17 -9.41
CA VAL A 62 -3.80 -5.58 -8.12
C VAL A 62 -2.77 -5.51 -7.00
N LEU A 63 -1.55 -6.02 -7.22
CA LEU A 63 -0.46 -5.94 -6.24
C LEU A 63 -0.09 -4.50 -5.91
N THR A 64 -0.05 -3.60 -6.91
CA THR A 64 0.21 -2.18 -6.69
C THR A 64 -0.89 -1.52 -5.85
N LEU A 65 -2.16 -1.84 -6.10
CA LEU A 65 -3.28 -1.32 -5.32
C LEU A 65 -3.24 -1.82 -3.86
N VAL A 66 -2.97 -3.12 -3.65
CA VAL A 66 -2.81 -3.70 -2.31
C VAL A 66 -1.68 -3.03 -1.55
N LYS A 67 -0.53 -2.83 -2.21
CA LYS A 67 0.61 -2.10 -1.63
C LYS A 67 0.20 -0.70 -1.22
N ALA A 68 -0.44 0.05 -2.11
CA ALA A 68 -0.83 1.43 -1.86
C ALA A 68 -1.83 1.54 -0.69
N PHE A 69 -2.78 0.60 -0.59
CA PHE A 69 -3.67 0.49 0.57
C PHE A 69 -2.89 0.24 1.87
N TYR A 70 -1.91 -0.66 1.86
CA TYR A 70 -1.05 -0.92 3.02
C TYR A 70 -0.24 0.32 3.44
N ILE A 71 0.27 1.11 2.49
CA ILE A 71 0.98 2.36 2.79
C ILE A 71 0.07 3.31 3.55
N VAL A 72 -1.13 3.51 3.02
CA VAL A 72 -2.08 4.50 3.54
C VAL A 72 -2.65 4.05 4.89
N ALA A 73 -2.99 2.77 5.05
CA ALA A 73 -3.49 2.24 6.31
C ALA A 73 -2.47 2.29 7.46
N TYR A 74 -1.18 2.06 7.18
CA TYR A 74 -0.15 1.90 8.22
C TYR A 74 0.84 3.06 8.34
N PHE A 75 1.34 3.63 7.24
CA PHE A 75 2.32 4.72 7.29
C PHE A 75 1.67 6.10 7.43
N MET A 76 0.48 6.31 6.89
CA MET A 76 -0.23 7.59 7.05
C MET A 76 -1.03 7.69 8.36
N HIS A 77 -0.92 6.70 9.26
CA HIS A 77 -1.59 6.70 10.57
C HIS A 77 -3.11 7.01 10.55
N LEU A 78 -3.76 6.78 9.40
CA LEU A 78 -5.17 7.14 9.17
C LEU A 78 -6.16 6.42 10.07
N LYS A 79 -5.74 5.34 10.71
CA LYS A 79 -6.57 4.59 11.65
C LYS A 79 -6.96 5.41 12.89
N TYR A 80 -6.26 6.51 13.20
CA TYR A 80 -6.51 7.36 14.37
C TYR A 80 -6.56 8.87 14.05
N GLU A 81 -6.51 9.25 12.78
CA GLU A 81 -6.44 10.65 12.32
C GLU A 81 -7.77 11.16 11.74
N LYS A 82 -7.85 12.47 11.52
CA LYS A 82 -9.08 13.20 11.16
C LYS A 82 -9.79 12.57 9.96
N LEU A 83 -11.09 12.28 10.13
CA LEU A 83 -11.97 11.69 9.10
C LEU A 83 -11.88 12.38 7.72
N GLY A 84 -11.59 13.68 7.68
CA GLY A 84 -11.40 14.42 6.43
C GLY A 84 -10.19 13.97 5.61
N LEU A 85 -9.07 13.63 6.26
CA LEU A 85 -7.87 13.12 5.58
C LEU A 85 -8.11 11.72 5.00
N GLN A 86 -8.81 10.88 5.77
CA GLN A 86 -9.21 9.54 5.31
C GLN A 86 -10.14 9.64 4.10
N LEU A 87 -11.16 10.50 4.15
CA LEU A 87 -12.10 10.69 3.04
C LEU A 87 -11.40 11.18 1.77
N ALA A 88 -10.53 12.20 1.88
CA ALA A 88 -9.79 12.74 0.75
C ALA A 88 -8.92 11.66 0.07
N LEU A 89 -8.24 10.82 0.86
CA LEU A 89 -7.43 9.73 0.33
C LEU A 89 -8.29 8.61 -0.27
N THR A 90 -9.39 8.22 0.38
CA THR A 90 -10.31 7.23 -0.18
C THR A 90 -10.87 7.67 -1.53
N VAL A 91 -11.30 8.94 -1.65
CA VAL A 91 -11.78 9.49 -2.92
C VAL A 91 -10.69 9.46 -4.00
N SER A 92 -9.45 9.82 -3.63
CA SER A 92 -8.31 9.73 -4.54
C SER A 92 -8.07 8.30 -5.05
N PHE A 93 -8.13 7.29 -4.18
CA PHE A 93 -7.99 5.89 -4.60
C PHE A 93 -9.12 5.41 -5.51
N VAL A 94 -10.35 5.81 -5.23
CA VAL A 94 -11.49 5.50 -6.10
C VAL A 94 -11.30 6.11 -7.49
N PHE A 95 -10.82 7.36 -7.55
CA PHE A 95 -10.53 8.03 -8.82
C PHE A 95 -9.41 7.33 -9.60
N ILE A 96 -8.33 6.92 -8.93
CA ILE A 96 -7.24 6.15 -9.55
C ILE A 96 -7.77 4.81 -10.08
N GLY A 97 -8.58 4.08 -9.29
CA GLY A 97 -9.18 2.83 -9.73
C GLY A 97 -10.07 3.00 -10.96
N TYR A 98 -10.91 4.04 -10.96
CA TYR A 98 -11.74 4.40 -12.11
C TYR A 98 -10.90 4.73 -13.36
N PHE A 99 -9.83 5.51 -13.19
CA PHE A 99 -8.93 5.86 -14.28
C PHE A 99 -8.21 4.65 -14.87
N ILE A 100 -7.76 3.70 -14.03
CA ILE A 100 -7.15 2.45 -14.50
C ILE A 100 -8.15 1.65 -15.36
N VAL A 101 -9.41 1.56 -14.94
CA VAL A 101 -10.46 0.86 -15.71
C VAL A 101 -10.69 1.53 -17.06
N LEU A 102 -10.79 2.86 -17.11
CA LEU A 102 -10.91 3.60 -18.38
C LEU A 102 -9.72 3.31 -19.30
N MET A 103 -8.49 3.36 -18.78
CA MET A 103 -7.28 3.07 -19.56
C MET A 103 -7.24 1.63 -20.07
N LEU A 104 -7.75 0.66 -19.31
CA LEU A 104 -7.86 -0.73 -19.77
C LEU A 104 -8.88 -0.90 -20.90
N ILE A 105 -10.01 -0.19 -20.83
CA ILE A 105 -11.05 -0.22 -21.88
C ILE A 105 -10.52 0.42 -23.17
N GLU A 106 -10.00 1.65 -23.08
CA GLU A 106 -9.45 2.38 -24.22
C GLU A 106 -8.25 1.65 -24.84
N GLY A 107 -7.34 1.13 -24.00
CA GLY A 107 -6.22 0.33 -24.47
C GLY A 107 -6.64 -0.96 -25.18
N GLY A 108 -7.68 -1.64 -24.68
CA GLY A 108 -8.26 -2.81 -25.34
C GLY A 108 -8.92 -2.48 -26.68
N PHE A 109 -9.68 -1.39 -26.74
CA PHE A 109 -10.31 -0.91 -27.97
C PHE A 109 -9.28 -0.57 -29.05
N LEU A 110 -8.23 0.18 -28.70
CA LEU A 110 -7.13 0.52 -29.60
C LEU A 110 -6.37 -0.71 -30.09
N ASN A 111 -6.13 -1.69 -29.22
CA ASN A 111 -5.43 -2.92 -29.59
C ASN A 111 -6.21 -3.69 -30.68
N ILE A 112 -7.53 -3.85 -30.52
CA ILE A 112 -8.37 -4.54 -31.52
C ILE A 112 -8.41 -3.76 -32.84
N HIS A 113 -8.51 -2.42 -32.78
CA HIS A 113 -8.64 -1.61 -33.99
C HIS A 113 -7.33 -1.54 -34.80
N MET A 114 -6.17 -1.49 -34.13
CA MET A 114 -4.86 -1.50 -34.80
C MET A 114 -4.47 -2.87 -35.35
N MET A 115 -5.02 -3.98 -34.81
CA MET A 115 -4.75 -5.33 -35.32
C MET A 115 -5.61 -5.70 -36.55
N ASN A 116 -6.67 -4.92 -36.83
CA ASN A 116 -7.57 -5.13 -37.96
C ASN A 116 -7.18 -4.32 -39.22
N HIS A 117 -6.05 -3.61 -39.19
CA HIS A 117 -5.45 -2.90 -40.32
C HIS A 117 -4.04 -3.47 -40.59
#